data_AF-A0A0G1XA99-F1
#
_entry.id   AF-A0A0G1XA99-F1
#
_cell.length_a   1.000
_cell.length_b   1.000
_cell.length_c   1.000
_cell.angle_alpha   90.00
_cell.angle_beta   90.00
_cell.angle_gamma   90.00
#
_symmetry.space_group_name_H-M   'P 1'
#
loop_
_entity.id
_entity.type
_entity.pdbx_description
1 polymer ?
#
loop_
_entity_poly.entity_id
_entity_poly.type
_entity_poly.pdbx_seq_one_letter_code
_entity_poly.pdbx_strand_id
1 'polypeptide(L)'
;MLYQKNPDTKLMPASTTKMMTALVALSAYPLDQIMTVTRPYPDGQDIHLVAGERISVERLLYALLVQSANDAGEILAEEYPGGRDTFVAAMNARAKQLNLLRTQFQNPTGLDEDGHYSSAADLARLADEFMHKPLLARIVSAENVVLATSDVSAVHVLANTNQLLGQVEGVLGAKTGYTDLAGQALVTLVNRENHPVIISVLGSTDRFSDTKKLIDWVYSNFIWD
;
A
#
# COMPACT_ATOMS: atom_id res chain seq x y z
N MET A 1 -18.10 -3.90 -11.60
CA MET A 1 -16.93 -4.17 -12.46
C MET A 1 -17.17 -3.47 -13.78
N LEU A 2 -16.25 -2.58 -14.20
CA LEU A 2 -16.42 -1.75 -15.41
C LEU A 2 -15.58 -2.27 -16.59
N TYR A 3 -14.36 -2.73 -16.32
CA TYR A 3 -13.45 -3.33 -17.30
C TYR A 3 -12.51 -4.32 -16.61
N GLN A 4 -12.10 -5.37 -17.31
CA GLN A 4 -11.13 -6.35 -16.81
C GLN A 4 -10.30 -6.97 -17.95
N LYS A 5 -9.03 -7.23 -17.67
CA LYS A 5 -8.14 -8.03 -18.51
C LYS A 5 -7.30 -8.92 -17.59
N ASN A 6 -7.42 -10.24 -17.77
CA ASN A 6 -6.72 -11.23 -16.93
C ASN A 6 -6.87 -10.96 -15.41
N PRO A 7 -8.08 -10.69 -14.91
CA PRO A 7 -8.30 -10.14 -13.56
C PRO A 7 -7.80 -11.05 -12.44
N ASP A 8 -7.76 -12.36 -12.70
CA ASP A 8 -7.50 -13.42 -11.72
C ASP A 8 -6.09 -14.02 -11.85
N THR A 9 -5.26 -13.50 -12.77
CA THR A 9 -3.88 -13.96 -12.94
C THR A 9 -3.07 -13.65 -11.70
N LYS A 10 -2.41 -14.68 -11.17
CA LYS A 10 -1.51 -14.56 -10.02
C LYS A 10 -0.21 -13.90 -10.47
N LEU A 11 0.07 -12.73 -9.91
CA LEU A 11 1.31 -11.98 -10.12
C LEU A 11 1.85 -11.52 -8.77
N MET A 12 3.15 -11.25 -8.70
CA MET A 12 3.72 -10.62 -7.51
C MET A 12 3.11 -9.20 -7.35
N PRO A 13 2.60 -8.85 -6.16
CA PRO A 13 1.93 -7.57 -5.91
C PRO A 13 2.91 -6.40 -5.72
N ALA A 14 4.21 -6.70 -5.54
CA ALA A 14 5.19 -5.74 -5.05
C ALA A 14 4.66 -4.95 -3.83
N SER A 15 5.05 -3.68 -3.67
CA SER A 15 4.63 -2.82 -2.55
C SER A 15 3.14 -2.52 -2.46
N THR A 16 2.28 -2.96 -3.39
CA THR A 16 0.82 -2.90 -3.16
C THR A 16 0.38 -3.80 -1.99
N THR A 17 1.23 -4.77 -1.61
CA THR A 17 1.18 -5.53 -0.35
C THR A 17 0.95 -4.64 0.88
N LYS A 18 1.55 -3.45 0.90
CA LYS A 18 1.52 -2.56 2.06
C LYS A 18 0.12 -2.05 2.41
N MET A 19 -0.86 -2.15 1.50
CA MET A 19 -2.27 -1.91 1.85
C MET A 19 -2.78 -2.93 2.88
N MET A 20 -2.42 -4.22 2.73
CA MET A 20 -2.77 -5.24 3.71
C MET A 20 -2.01 -5.05 5.02
N THR A 21 -0.71 -4.73 4.95
CA THR A 21 0.12 -4.40 6.12
C THR A 21 -0.50 -3.28 6.95
N ALA A 22 -0.93 -2.20 6.29
CA ALA A 22 -1.59 -1.07 6.95
C ALA A 22 -2.92 -1.47 7.60
N LEU A 23 -3.73 -2.32 6.95
CA LEU A 23 -5.00 -2.79 7.52
C LEU A 23 -4.79 -3.65 8.78
N VAL A 24 -3.81 -4.55 8.76
CA VAL A 24 -3.46 -5.38 9.92
C VAL A 24 -2.92 -4.51 11.04
N ALA A 25 -1.95 -3.63 10.76
CA ALA A 25 -1.36 -2.73 11.74
C ALA A 25 -2.42 -1.81 12.40
N LEU A 26 -3.31 -1.22 11.60
CA LEU A 26 -4.38 -0.36 12.09
C LEU A 26 -5.36 -1.08 13.04
N SER A 27 -5.52 -2.40 12.85
CA SER A 27 -6.38 -3.22 13.71
C SER A 27 -5.66 -3.72 14.96
N ALA A 28 -4.32 -3.78 14.92
CA ALA A 28 -3.50 -4.40 15.94
C ALA A 28 -3.01 -3.41 17.01
N TYR A 29 -2.78 -2.15 16.62
CA TYR A 29 -2.08 -1.20 17.48
C TYR A 29 -2.83 0.13 17.64
N PRO A 30 -2.76 0.76 18.82
CA PRO A 30 -3.05 2.19 18.97
C PRO A 30 -2.10 3.04 18.12
N LEU A 31 -2.62 4.12 17.54
CA LEU A 31 -1.86 4.99 16.63
C LEU A 31 -0.71 5.74 17.32
N ASP A 32 -0.88 6.03 18.61
CA ASP A 32 0.08 6.72 19.46
C ASP A 32 1.08 5.76 20.13
N GLN A 33 0.92 4.45 19.96
CA GLN A 33 1.90 3.47 20.43
C GLN A 33 3.26 3.78 19.78
N ILE A 34 4.27 3.96 20.63
CA ILE A 34 5.65 4.17 20.22
C ILE A 34 6.35 2.82 20.07
N MET A 35 6.91 2.57 18.90
CA MET A 35 7.74 1.42 18.59
C MET A 35 9.20 1.84 18.56
N THR A 36 10.07 0.94 19.03
CA THR A 36 11.53 1.14 19.03
C THR A 36 12.12 0.35 17.88
N VAL A 37 12.90 1.00 17.04
CA VAL A 37 13.62 0.34 15.94
C VAL A 37 14.72 -0.54 16.54
N THR A 38 14.64 -1.85 16.34
CA THR A 38 15.60 -2.81 16.92
C THR A 38 16.84 -2.99 16.04
N ARG A 39 16.66 -2.91 14.72
CA ARG A 39 17.69 -3.07 13.68
C ARG A 39 17.30 -2.34 12.39
N PRO A 40 18.25 -2.01 11.51
CA PRO A 40 17.94 -1.47 10.20
C PRO A 40 17.38 -2.53 9.25
N TYR A 41 16.59 -2.08 8.27
CA TYR A 41 16.01 -2.90 7.20
C TYR A 41 16.33 -2.29 5.82
N PRO A 42 17.55 -2.51 5.29
CA PRO A 42 18.07 -1.75 4.15
C PRO A 42 17.58 -2.25 2.78
N ASP A 43 16.82 -3.35 2.73
CA ASP A 43 16.40 -3.95 1.47
C ASP A 43 15.23 -3.17 0.85
N GLY A 44 15.47 -2.59 -0.34
CA GLY A 44 14.47 -1.87 -1.12
C GLY A 44 14.27 -0.41 -0.68
N GLN A 45 13.06 0.11 -0.83
CA GLN A 45 12.73 1.50 -0.48
C GLN A 45 12.51 1.61 1.02
N ASP A 46 13.16 2.55 1.69
CA ASP A 46 13.05 2.79 3.14
C ASP A 46 13.01 4.31 3.44
N ILE A 47 13.02 4.68 4.73
CA ILE A 47 13.23 6.06 5.20
C ILE A 47 14.48 6.17 6.10
N HIS A 48 15.31 5.13 6.09
CA HIS A 48 16.57 5.00 6.82
C HIS A 48 16.44 5.09 8.35
N LEU A 49 15.41 4.45 8.91
CA LEU A 49 15.28 4.33 10.36
C LEU A 49 16.49 3.55 10.95
N VAL A 50 17.11 4.10 12.00
CA VAL A 50 18.24 3.47 12.69
C VAL A 50 17.84 2.87 14.03
N ALA A 51 18.61 1.88 14.48
CA ALA A 51 18.36 1.21 15.76
C ALA A 51 18.38 2.20 16.93
N GLY A 52 17.41 2.04 17.84
CA GLY A 52 17.18 2.93 18.97
C GLY A 52 16.25 4.11 18.69
N GLU A 53 15.93 4.40 17.43
CA GLU A 53 14.91 5.40 17.11
C GLU A 53 13.54 4.95 17.62
N ARG A 54 12.73 5.94 18.02
CA ARG A 54 11.39 5.75 18.55
C ARG A 54 10.37 6.49 17.69
N ILE A 55 9.40 5.76 17.18
CA ILE A 55 8.45 6.25 16.18
C ILE A 55 7.05 5.71 16.47
N SER A 56 6.02 6.54 16.28
CA SER A 56 4.64 6.11 16.51
C SER A 56 4.10 5.27 15.36
N VAL A 57 3.13 4.41 15.64
CA VAL A 57 2.41 3.62 14.63
C VAL A 57 1.84 4.51 13.52
N GLU A 58 1.24 5.65 13.85
CA GLU A 58 0.72 6.58 12.83
C GLU A 58 1.84 7.03 11.86
N ARG A 59 3.01 7.39 12.38
CA ARG A 59 4.16 7.82 11.56
C ARG A 59 4.71 6.67 10.72
N LEU A 60 4.74 5.45 11.26
CA LEU A 60 5.09 4.25 10.49
C LEU A 60 4.10 4.02 9.35
N LEU A 61 2.80 4.21 9.56
CA LEU A 61 1.79 4.11 8.49
C LEU A 61 2.00 5.18 7.40
N TYR A 62 2.37 6.41 7.78
CA TYR A 62 2.74 7.44 6.82
C TYR A 62 3.98 7.06 6.00
N ALA A 63 5.06 6.59 6.63
CA ALA A 63 6.26 6.12 5.94
C ALA A 63 5.95 4.94 4.99
N LEU A 64 5.20 3.96 5.48
CA LEU A 64 4.77 2.77 4.75
C LEU A 64 3.98 3.12 3.48
N LEU A 65 3.07 4.09 3.56
CA LEU A 65 2.09 4.34 2.50
C LEU A 65 2.51 5.45 1.54
N VAL A 66 3.16 6.52 2.02
CA VAL A 66 3.58 7.67 1.20
C VAL A 66 4.87 7.34 0.46
N GLN A 67 5.93 7.03 1.21
CA GLN A 67 7.27 6.74 0.67
C GLN A 67 7.45 5.27 0.29
N SER A 68 6.47 4.40 0.61
CA SER A 68 6.57 2.95 0.36
C SER A 68 7.66 2.26 1.19
N ALA A 69 7.94 2.77 2.39
CA ALA A 69 9.07 2.37 3.20
C ALA A 69 8.95 0.93 3.74
N ASN A 70 9.97 0.10 3.48
CA ASN A 70 10.06 -1.31 3.86
C ASN A 70 10.41 -1.48 5.32
N ASP A 71 11.32 -0.66 5.84
CA ASP A 71 11.64 -0.56 7.26
C ASP A 71 10.39 -0.37 8.12
N ALA A 72 9.48 0.53 7.74
CA ALA A 72 8.23 0.73 8.44
C ALA A 72 7.34 -0.53 8.44
N GLY A 73 7.30 -1.27 7.32
CA GLY A 73 6.52 -2.51 7.21
C GLY A 73 7.10 -3.64 8.07
N GLU A 74 8.42 -3.77 8.10
CA GLU A 74 9.10 -4.77 8.92
C GLU A 74 9.00 -4.46 10.42
N ILE A 75 9.13 -3.19 10.85
CA ILE A 75 8.93 -2.79 12.25
C ILE A 75 7.50 -3.10 12.72
N LEU A 76 6.48 -2.74 11.92
CA LEU A 76 5.09 -3.04 12.24
C LEU A 76 4.82 -4.54 12.36
N ALA A 77 5.55 -5.38 11.62
CA ALA A 77 5.41 -6.82 11.68
C ALA A 77 6.22 -7.44 12.83
N GLU A 78 7.43 -6.96 13.09
CA GLU A 78 8.30 -7.44 14.16
C GLU A 78 7.69 -7.22 15.55
N GLU A 79 7.08 -6.05 15.76
CA GLU A 79 6.42 -5.68 17.03
C GLU A 79 5.04 -6.34 17.23
N TYR A 80 4.61 -7.19 16.29
CA TYR A 80 3.33 -7.88 16.41
C TYR A 80 3.37 -8.92 17.52
N PRO A 81 2.28 -9.13 18.27
CA PRO A 81 2.22 -10.23 19.23
C PRO A 81 2.48 -11.57 18.54
N GLY A 82 3.57 -12.25 18.92
CA GLY A 82 4.04 -13.48 18.25
C GLY A 82 4.97 -13.24 17.06
N GLY A 83 5.41 -12.00 16.84
CA GLY A 83 6.41 -11.59 15.86
C GLY A 83 5.93 -11.57 14.40
N ARG A 84 6.90 -11.34 13.52
CA ARG A 84 6.71 -11.15 12.07
C ARG A 84 5.90 -12.25 11.40
N ASP A 85 6.17 -13.53 11.71
CA ASP A 85 5.46 -14.64 11.08
C ASP A 85 3.98 -14.65 11.45
N THR A 86 3.66 -14.29 12.69
CA THR A 86 2.27 -14.16 13.15
C THR A 86 1.58 -12.96 12.48
N PHE A 87 2.31 -11.87 12.22
CA PHE A 87 1.81 -10.75 11.42
C PHE A 87 1.45 -11.18 10.00
N VAL A 88 2.34 -11.92 9.32
CA VAL A 88 2.08 -12.46 7.97
C VAL A 88 0.91 -13.46 7.98
N ALA A 89 0.78 -14.27 9.03
CA ALA A 89 -0.39 -15.13 9.22
C ALA A 89 -1.68 -14.29 9.36
N ALA A 90 -1.64 -13.18 10.09
CA ALA A 90 -2.77 -12.25 10.22
C ALA A 90 -3.13 -11.57 8.89
N MET A 91 -2.13 -11.20 8.08
CA MET A 91 -2.36 -10.69 6.71
C MET A 91 -3.11 -11.71 5.85
N ASN A 92 -2.70 -12.97 5.88
CA ASN A 92 -3.35 -14.04 5.12
C ASN A 92 -4.73 -14.41 5.69
N ALA A 93 -4.92 -14.34 7.01
CA ALA A 93 -6.23 -14.49 7.63
C ALA A 93 -7.19 -13.38 7.18
N ARG A 94 -6.71 -12.13 7.12
CA ARG A 94 -7.48 -10.99 6.61
C ARG A 94 -7.78 -11.13 5.12
N ALA A 95 -6.85 -11.62 4.32
CA ALA A 95 -7.08 -11.92 2.90
C ALA A 95 -8.24 -12.92 2.71
N LYS A 96 -8.30 -13.97 3.54
CA LYS A 96 -9.42 -14.94 3.53
C LYS A 96 -10.75 -14.29 3.94
N GLN A 97 -10.76 -13.46 4.98
CA GLN A 97 -11.97 -12.74 5.43
C GLN A 97 -12.54 -11.82 4.33
N LEU A 98 -11.66 -11.21 3.53
CA LEU A 98 -12.03 -10.35 2.41
C LEU A 98 -12.30 -11.11 1.11
N ASN A 99 -12.27 -12.44 1.13
CA ASN A 99 -12.43 -13.32 -0.04
C ASN A 99 -11.43 -12.99 -1.18
N LEU A 100 -10.17 -12.73 -0.83
CA LEU A 100 -9.07 -12.52 -1.80
C LEU A 100 -8.52 -13.88 -2.25
N LEU A 101 -9.24 -14.54 -3.17
CA LEU A 101 -9.05 -15.96 -3.49
C LEU A 101 -7.75 -16.27 -4.27
N ARG A 102 -7.10 -15.26 -4.85
CA ARG A 102 -5.82 -15.35 -5.56
C ARG A 102 -4.75 -14.52 -4.87
N THR A 103 -4.77 -14.45 -3.55
CA THR A 103 -3.80 -13.68 -2.76
C THR A 103 -3.15 -14.53 -1.68
N GLN A 104 -1.83 -14.42 -1.58
CA GLN A 104 -1.01 -14.98 -0.52
C GLN A 104 0.18 -14.06 -0.26
N PHE A 105 0.36 -13.66 1.00
CA PHE A 105 1.46 -12.83 1.44
C PHE A 105 2.51 -13.67 2.15
N GLN A 106 3.80 -13.38 1.90
CA GLN A 106 4.93 -14.00 2.59
C GLN A 106 5.67 -12.98 3.48
N ASN A 107 5.54 -11.70 3.17
CA ASN A 107 6.17 -10.62 3.89
C ASN A 107 5.28 -9.36 3.94
N PRO A 108 5.57 -8.39 4.84
CA PRO A 108 4.76 -7.17 5.00
C PRO A 108 5.12 -6.07 4.00
N THR A 109 6.16 -6.24 3.19
CA THR A 109 6.72 -5.17 2.36
C THR A 109 6.36 -5.32 0.88
N GLY A 110 6.16 -6.55 0.42
CA GLY A 110 6.00 -6.89 -0.99
C GLY A 110 7.33 -7.07 -1.72
N LEU A 111 8.43 -7.35 -1.01
CA LEU A 111 9.65 -7.84 -1.63
C LEU A 111 9.40 -9.22 -2.27
N ASP A 112 10.18 -9.53 -3.31
CA ASP A 112 10.03 -10.77 -4.07
C ASP A 112 10.35 -11.99 -3.20
N GLU A 113 9.38 -12.88 -3.08
CA GLU A 113 9.49 -14.11 -2.28
C GLU A 113 8.61 -15.20 -2.90
N ASP A 114 9.06 -16.45 -2.86
CA ASP A 114 8.32 -17.56 -3.46
C ASP A 114 6.96 -17.75 -2.79
N GLY A 115 5.92 -17.94 -3.60
CA GLY A 115 4.54 -18.01 -3.11
C GLY A 115 3.95 -16.68 -2.61
N HIS A 116 4.59 -15.53 -2.86
CA HIS A 116 4.00 -14.20 -2.62
C HIS A 116 3.30 -13.71 -3.89
N TYR A 117 1.96 -13.66 -3.88
CA TYR A 117 1.19 -13.28 -5.07
C TYR A 117 -0.15 -12.62 -4.72
N SER A 118 -0.70 -11.87 -5.67
CA SER A 118 -2.08 -11.38 -5.69
C SER A 118 -2.63 -11.40 -7.12
N SER A 119 -3.78 -10.78 -7.34
CA SER A 119 -4.37 -10.55 -8.67
C SER A 119 -4.98 -9.16 -8.75
N ALA A 120 -5.23 -8.65 -9.97
CA ALA A 120 -5.84 -7.33 -10.15
C ALA A 120 -7.23 -7.23 -9.49
N ALA A 121 -8.04 -8.29 -9.57
CA ALA A 121 -9.34 -8.34 -8.93
C ALA A 121 -9.24 -8.31 -7.39
N ASP A 122 -8.31 -9.06 -6.82
CA ASP A 122 -8.11 -9.09 -5.37
C ASP A 122 -7.55 -7.78 -4.85
N LEU A 123 -6.57 -7.18 -5.54
CA LEU A 123 -6.04 -5.87 -5.15
C LEU A 123 -7.09 -4.77 -5.25
N ALA A 124 -8.00 -4.81 -6.22
CA ALA A 124 -9.12 -3.87 -6.29
C ALA A 124 -10.07 -4.02 -5.09
N ARG A 125 -10.38 -5.26 -4.67
CA ARG A 125 -11.18 -5.53 -3.46
C ARG A 125 -10.48 -5.11 -2.18
N LEU A 126 -9.17 -5.36 -2.09
CA LEU A 126 -8.34 -4.90 -0.98
C LEU A 126 -8.34 -3.37 -0.88
N ALA A 127 -8.22 -2.69 -2.02
CA ALA A 127 -8.25 -1.24 -2.09
C ALA A 127 -9.58 -0.67 -1.63
N ASP A 128 -10.70 -1.34 -1.94
CA ASP A 128 -12.02 -0.92 -1.51
C ASP A 128 -12.11 -0.90 0.03
N GLU A 129 -11.79 -2.02 0.69
CA GLU A 129 -11.74 -2.08 2.15
C GLU A 129 -10.72 -1.08 2.75
N PHE A 130 -9.57 -0.92 2.12
CA PHE A 130 -8.51 0.01 2.54
C PHE A 130 -8.98 1.46 2.50
N MET A 131 -9.60 1.89 1.40
CA MET A 131 -10.06 3.27 1.22
C MET A 131 -11.27 3.61 2.09
N HIS A 132 -12.01 2.61 2.58
CA HIS A 132 -13.05 2.79 3.60
C HIS A 132 -12.50 3.06 5.01
N LYS A 133 -11.17 3.02 5.23
CA LYS A 133 -10.55 3.45 6.49
C LYS A 133 -10.16 4.94 6.39
N PRO A 134 -10.85 5.87 7.08
CA PRO A 134 -10.64 7.32 6.90
C PRO A 134 -9.19 7.76 7.11
N LEU A 135 -8.49 7.16 8.08
CA LEU A 135 -7.08 7.43 8.31
C LEU A 135 -6.21 7.02 7.11
N LEU A 136 -6.39 5.81 6.59
CA LEU A 136 -5.55 5.30 5.49
C LEU A 136 -5.81 6.08 4.21
N ALA A 137 -7.08 6.39 3.92
CA ALA A 137 -7.47 7.27 2.82
C ALA A 137 -6.79 8.64 2.92
N ARG A 138 -6.77 9.25 4.12
CA ARG A 138 -6.07 10.53 4.38
C ARG A 138 -4.56 10.43 4.16
N ILE A 139 -3.94 9.32 4.58
CA ILE A 139 -2.49 9.12 4.41
C ILE A 139 -2.13 9.04 2.93
N VAL A 140 -2.83 8.21 2.15
CA VAL A 140 -2.47 7.99 0.73
C VAL A 140 -2.82 9.17 -0.17
N SER A 141 -3.68 10.09 0.29
CA SER A 141 -4.00 11.33 -0.42
C SER A 141 -2.99 12.46 -0.14
N ALA A 142 -2.02 12.27 0.76
CA ALA A 142 -0.99 13.27 1.03
C ALA A 142 0.10 13.22 -0.05
N GLU A 143 0.39 14.35 -0.70
CA GLU A 143 1.48 14.46 -1.68
C GLU A 143 2.86 14.46 -1.03
N ASN A 144 2.99 15.22 0.07
CA ASN A 144 4.22 15.34 0.84
C ASN A 144 3.89 15.31 2.33
N VAL A 145 4.75 14.67 3.11
CA VAL A 145 4.60 14.59 4.57
C VAL A 145 5.95 14.79 5.23
N VAL A 146 5.99 15.63 6.26
CA VAL A 146 7.18 15.78 7.11
C VAL A 146 6.92 15.02 8.41
N LEU A 147 7.76 14.04 8.69
CA LEU A 147 7.74 13.26 9.92
C LEU A 147 8.93 13.66 10.79
N ALA A 148 8.73 13.61 12.11
CA ALA A 148 9.81 13.68 13.08
C ALA A 148 9.72 12.45 13.99
N THR A 149 10.85 11.83 14.32
CA THR A 149 10.88 10.76 15.33
C THR A 149 10.78 11.37 16.74
N SER A 150 10.37 10.55 17.72
CA SER A 150 9.97 11.05 19.04
C SER A 150 11.16 11.51 19.90
N ASP A 151 12.35 10.98 19.63
CA ASP A 151 13.49 11.07 20.55
C ASP A 151 14.76 11.61 19.89
N VAL A 152 14.95 11.32 18.61
CA VAL A 152 16.05 11.80 17.79
C VAL A 152 15.44 12.87 16.90
N SER A 153 16.00 14.06 16.80
CA SER A 153 15.46 15.12 15.93
C SER A 153 15.61 14.82 14.43
N ALA A 154 15.53 13.54 14.03
CA ALA A 154 15.51 13.09 12.66
C ALA A 154 14.19 13.54 12.02
N VAL A 155 14.32 14.37 11.00
CA VAL A 155 13.20 14.85 10.18
C VAL A 155 13.24 14.09 8.87
N HIS A 156 12.16 13.38 8.55
CA HIS A 156 12.00 12.64 7.30
C HIS A 156 11.00 13.38 6.43
N VAL A 157 11.42 13.75 5.23
CA VAL A 157 10.53 14.33 4.21
C VAL A 157 10.12 13.22 3.27
N LEU A 158 8.84 12.87 3.30
CA LEU A 158 8.26 11.82 2.48
C LEU A 158 7.58 12.45 1.27
N ALA A 159 7.80 11.86 0.11
CA ALA A 159 7.12 12.20 -1.13
C ALA A 159 6.27 11.00 -1.60
N ASN A 160 5.02 11.27 -1.99
CA ASN A 160 4.15 10.21 -2.44
C ASN A 160 4.66 9.61 -3.75
N THR A 161 4.80 8.29 -3.76
CA THR A 161 5.25 7.55 -4.94
C THR A 161 4.25 7.54 -6.10
N ASN A 162 2.97 7.87 -5.87
CA ASN A 162 1.95 7.92 -6.92
C ASN A 162 2.00 9.25 -7.70
N GLN A 163 2.60 9.23 -8.88
CA GLN A 163 2.76 10.40 -9.76
C GLN A 163 1.44 10.95 -10.32
N LEU A 164 0.33 10.20 -10.23
CA LEU A 164 -0.97 10.69 -10.69
C LEU A 164 -1.63 11.61 -9.66
N LEU A 165 -1.22 11.54 -8.39
CA LEU A 165 -1.75 12.39 -7.33
C LEU A 165 -1.36 13.85 -7.60
N GLY A 166 -2.34 14.76 -7.53
CA GLY A 166 -2.15 16.18 -7.88
C GLY A 166 -1.99 16.46 -9.38
N GLN A 167 -1.78 15.44 -10.21
CA GLN A 167 -1.58 15.58 -11.67
C GLN A 167 -2.81 15.17 -12.49
N VAL A 168 -3.57 14.18 -12.02
CA VAL A 168 -4.80 13.71 -12.67
C VAL A 168 -5.99 14.04 -11.79
N GLU A 169 -6.94 14.79 -12.35
CA GLU A 169 -8.15 15.20 -11.66
C GLU A 169 -8.92 14.00 -11.10
N GLY A 170 -9.28 14.11 -9.82
CA GLY A 170 -10.06 13.13 -9.07
C GLY A 170 -9.23 11.99 -8.46
N VAL A 171 -7.91 11.89 -8.69
CA VAL A 171 -7.08 10.86 -8.07
C VAL A 171 -6.94 11.10 -6.57
N LEU A 172 -7.26 10.07 -5.77
CA LEU A 172 -7.29 10.13 -4.31
C LEU A 172 -6.19 9.27 -3.63
N GLY A 173 -5.31 8.63 -4.40
CA GLY A 173 -4.18 7.85 -3.87
C GLY A 173 -4.34 6.34 -4.04
N ALA A 174 -4.19 5.59 -2.95
CA ALA A 174 -3.95 4.14 -2.82
C ALA A 174 -2.47 3.72 -2.84
N LYS A 175 -1.95 2.99 -3.83
CA LYS A 175 -0.57 2.46 -3.70
C LYS A 175 0.12 2.03 -5.00
N THR A 176 1.39 2.39 -5.13
CA THR A 176 2.34 1.87 -6.15
C THR A 176 3.08 0.61 -5.65
N GLY A 177 3.59 -0.21 -6.58
CA GLY A 177 4.59 -1.24 -6.25
C GLY A 177 5.49 -1.63 -7.42
N TYR A 178 6.78 -1.80 -7.18
CA TYR A 178 7.75 -2.26 -8.18
C TYR A 178 8.68 -3.29 -7.54
N THR A 179 8.95 -4.36 -8.28
CA THR A 179 10.13 -5.21 -8.14
C THR A 179 10.50 -5.70 -9.54
N ASP A 180 11.71 -6.22 -9.71
CA ASP A 180 12.16 -6.71 -11.02
C ASP A 180 11.31 -7.91 -11.49
N LEU A 181 10.82 -8.76 -10.58
CA LEU A 181 9.98 -9.90 -10.93
C LEU A 181 8.49 -9.54 -11.07
N ALA A 182 7.98 -8.57 -10.31
CA ALA A 182 6.58 -8.13 -10.40
C ALA A 182 6.30 -7.21 -11.60
N GLY A 183 7.31 -6.47 -12.05
CA GLY A 183 7.13 -5.32 -12.93
C GLY A 183 6.40 -4.18 -12.21
N GLN A 184 5.73 -3.32 -12.98
CA GLN A 184 5.06 -2.15 -12.41
C GLN A 184 3.61 -2.43 -12.01
N ALA A 185 3.27 -2.14 -10.74
CA ALA A 185 1.92 -2.23 -10.20
C ALA A 185 1.39 -0.89 -9.68
N LEU A 186 0.13 -0.59 -9.91
CA LEU A 186 -0.55 0.58 -9.37
C LEU A 186 -2.00 0.23 -9.03
N VAL A 187 -2.38 0.57 -7.81
CA VAL A 187 -3.77 0.60 -7.37
C VAL A 187 -4.13 2.05 -7.12
N THR A 188 -5.26 2.51 -7.66
CA THR A 188 -5.68 3.90 -7.58
C THR A 188 -7.18 4.00 -7.35
N LEU A 189 -7.59 4.82 -6.39
CA LEU A 189 -8.95 5.35 -6.31
C LEU A 189 -8.99 6.69 -7.05
N VAL A 190 -9.95 6.83 -7.96
CA VAL A 190 -10.29 8.10 -8.62
C VAL A 190 -11.76 8.38 -8.37
N ASN A 191 -12.12 9.64 -8.11
CA ASN A 191 -13.50 10.07 -7.97
C ASN A 191 -13.71 11.37 -8.76
N ARG A 192 -14.53 11.31 -9.80
CA ARG A 192 -15.04 12.50 -10.51
C ARG A 192 -16.54 12.54 -10.36
N GLU A 193 -17.08 13.71 -10.01
CA GLU A 193 -18.52 13.94 -9.91
C GLU A 193 -19.27 12.95 -8.98
N ASN A 194 -18.64 12.50 -7.89
CA ASN A 194 -19.17 11.50 -6.94
C ASN A 194 -19.31 10.07 -7.50
N HIS A 195 -18.54 9.73 -8.53
CA HIS A 195 -18.47 8.39 -9.08
C HIS A 195 -17.11 7.75 -8.77
N PRO A 196 -16.89 7.18 -7.57
CA PRO A 196 -15.62 6.57 -7.22
C PRO A 196 -15.36 5.29 -8.03
N VAL A 197 -14.14 5.18 -8.56
CA VAL A 197 -13.66 4.02 -9.32
C VAL A 197 -12.29 3.61 -8.81
N ILE A 198 -12.15 2.31 -8.53
CA ILE A 198 -10.86 1.68 -8.21
C ILE A 198 -10.30 1.03 -9.46
N ILE A 199 -9.04 1.33 -9.75
CA ILE A 199 -8.28 0.75 -10.86
C ILE A 199 -7.09 0.00 -10.27
N SER A 200 -6.88 -1.24 -10.70
CA SER A 200 -5.72 -2.06 -10.34
C SER A 200 -5.01 -2.54 -11.60
N VAL A 201 -3.73 -2.19 -11.71
CA VAL A 201 -2.82 -2.57 -12.79
C VAL A 201 -1.63 -3.32 -12.18
N LEU A 202 -1.30 -4.49 -12.72
CA LEU A 202 -0.13 -5.29 -12.31
C LEU A 202 0.67 -5.68 -13.56
N GLY A 203 1.98 -5.89 -13.40
CA GLY A 203 2.85 -6.37 -14.49
C GLY A 203 2.98 -5.40 -15.66
N SER A 204 2.73 -4.11 -15.45
CA SER A 204 2.86 -3.09 -16.50
C SER A 204 4.33 -2.69 -16.71
N THR A 205 4.63 -2.16 -17.89
CA THR A 205 5.89 -1.46 -18.18
C THR A 205 5.78 0.05 -17.95
N ASP A 206 4.57 0.59 -17.88
CA ASP A 206 4.25 1.99 -17.60
C ASP A 206 2.88 2.08 -16.91
N ARG A 207 2.89 1.86 -15.59
CA ARG A 207 1.66 1.80 -14.78
C ARG A 207 0.87 3.11 -14.83
N PHE A 208 1.55 4.24 -14.98
CA PHE A 208 0.94 5.56 -14.87
C PHE A 208 0.20 5.90 -16.15
N SER A 209 0.82 5.66 -17.31
CA SER A 209 0.16 5.79 -18.61
C SER A 209 -1.02 4.84 -18.75
N ASP A 210 -0.86 3.57 -18.34
CA ASP A 210 -1.93 2.58 -18.39
C ASP A 210 -3.10 2.96 -17.49
N THR A 211 -2.84 3.35 -16.23
CA THR A 211 -3.91 3.79 -15.32
C THR A 211 -4.58 5.06 -15.83
N LYS A 212 -3.85 6.05 -16.35
CA LYS A 212 -4.45 7.26 -16.92
C LYS A 212 -5.40 6.94 -18.07
N LYS A 213 -5.00 6.07 -19.00
CA LYS A 213 -5.87 5.60 -20.10
C LYS A 213 -7.14 4.93 -19.58
N LEU A 214 -7.03 4.12 -18.52
CA LEU A 214 -8.19 3.47 -17.90
C LEU A 214 -9.12 4.49 -17.22
N ILE A 215 -8.57 5.49 -16.52
CA ILE A 215 -9.35 6.59 -15.95
C ILE A 215 -10.13 7.31 -17.07
N ASP A 216 -9.43 7.77 -18.11
CA ASP A 216 -10.04 8.52 -19.21
C ASP A 216 -11.09 7.69 -19.94
N TRP A 217 -10.82 6.39 -20.17
CA TRP A 217 -11.76 5.48 -20.79
C TRP A 217 -13.03 5.29 -19.95
N VAL A 218 -12.90 5.05 -18.64
CA VAL A 218 -14.06 4.83 -17.75
C VAL A 218 -14.97 6.06 -17.73
N TYR A 219 -14.44 7.26 -17.50
CA TYR A 219 -15.29 8.46 -17.40
C TYR A 219 -15.82 8.96 -18.75
N SER A 220 -15.27 8.50 -19.87
CA SER A 220 -15.77 8.85 -21.21
C SER A 220 -16.78 7.84 -21.78
N ASN A 221 -16.88 6.64 -21.20
CA ASN A 221 -17.67 5.54 -21.79
C ASN A 221 -18.79 5.01 -20.88
N PHE A 222 -18.90 5.50 -19.64
CA PHE A 222 -19.99 5.17 -18.74
C PHE A 222 -20.85 6.40 -18.47
N ILE A 223 -22.17 6.17 -18.47
CA ILE A 223 -23.15 7.12 -17.94
C ILE A 223 -23.37 6.72 -16.48
N TRP A 224 -23.37 7.72 -15.62
CA TRP A 224 -23.50 7.54 -14.18
C TRP A 224 -24.87 8.08 -13.77
N ASP A 225 -25.73 7.19 -13.28
CA ASP A 225 -27.07 7.51 -12.78
C ASP A 225 -27.09 7.60 -11.24
#